data_AF-A0A433BGZ7-F1
#
_entry.id   AF-A0A433BGZ7-F1
#
_cell.length_a   1.000
_cell.length_b   1.000
_cell.length_c   1.000
_cell.angle_alpha   90.00
_cell.angle_beta   90.00
_cell.angle_gamma   90.00
#
_symmetry.space_group_name_H-M   'P 1'
#
loop_
_entity.id
_entity.type
_entity.pdbx_description
1 polymer ?
#
loop_
_entity_poly.entity_id
_entity_poly.type
_entity_poly.pdbx_seq_one_letter_code
_entity_poly.pdbx_strand_id
1 'polypeptide(L)'
;MLQISKIIPGGQGLAPVLLKRAHTLELDWDVRQKSRFDATDSGGRHLGVFLPRGTTVRGGDVLVAEDGSLVRVIAAPQPVLRITPCSSHGSPFDLVRAAYHLGNRHVPIELKPDHLKIEPDHVLADMLRSMHLIVNAVDESFEPESGAYGDHGGHHHGHGHDHGHEHHDHGHQHPAHEPAPGAPHEHTQDCGHDHGHDHGHGHTHQHPHEHSHDHGHEHGPGCQHDHDHDHGHRH
;
A
#
# COMPACT_ATOMS: atom_id res chain seq x y z
N MET A 1 14.51 -32.89 5.52
CA MET A 1 13.80 -31.60 5.53
C MET A 1 12.75 -31.68 4.44
N LEU A 2 11.49 -31.48 4.78
CA LEU A 2 10.37 -31.69 3.87
C LEU A 2 9.96 -30.35 3.25
N GLN A 3 9.83 -30.28 1.92
CA GLN A 3 9.50 -29.02 1.25
C GLN A 3 7.98 -28.77 1.18
N ILE A 4 7.58 -27.52 1.36
CA ILE A 4 6.21 -27.03 1.24
C ILE A 4 6.19 -25.92 0.19
N SER A 5 5.37 -26.08 -0.85
CA SER A 5 5.24 -25.09 -1.94
C SER A 5 3.80 -24.68 -2.24
N LYS A 6 2.83 -25.28 -1.53
CA LYS A 6 1.41 -25.04 -1.75
C LYS A 6 0.68 -24.77 -0.44
N ILE A 7 -0.31 -23.88 -0.52
CA ILE A 7 -1.20 -23.49 0.56
C ILE A 7 -2.65 -23.70 0.12
N ILE A 8 -3.48 -24.17 1.04
CA ILE A 8 -4.93 -24.25 0.91
C ILE A 8 -5.50 -23.25 1.93
N PRO A 9 -5.96 -22.07 1.48
CA PRO A 9 -6.47 -21.04 2.36
C PRO A 9 -7.61 -21.58 3.24
N GLY A 10 -7.51 -21.38 4.55
CA GLY A 10 -8.49 -21.85 5.54
C GLY A 10 -8.81 -23.36 5.51
N GLY A 11 -8.00 -24.17 4.81
CA GLY A 11 -8.31 -25.59 4.56
C GLY A 11 -9.56 -25.82 3.70
N GLN A 12 -9.95 -24.86 2.87
CA GLN A 12 -11.15 -24.95 2.03
C GLN A 12 -11.17 -26.22 1.16
N GLY A 13 -12.32 -26.90 1.16
CA GLY A 13 -12.53 -28.15 0.42
C GLY A 13 -11.99 -29.41 1.10
N LEU A 14 -11.29 -29.32 2.23
CA LEU A 14 -10.85 -30.49 2.99
C LEU A 14 -11.92 -30.96 3.97
N ALA A 15 -12.07 -32.28 4.11
CA ALA A 15 -12.95 -32.84 5.12
C ALA A 15 -12.45 -32.50 6.55
N PRO A 16 -13.33 -32.15 7.51
CA PRO A 16 -12.93 -31.76 8.87
C PRO A 16 -12.04 -32.79 9.59
N VAL A 17 -12.19 -34.08 9.27
CA VAL A 17 -11.37 -35.15 9.86
C VAL A 17 -9.89 -35.05 9.43
N LEU A 18 -9.62 -34.58 8.21
CA LEU A 18 -8.26 -34.35 7.72
C LEU A 18 -7.61 -33.19 8.46
N LEU A 19 -8.36 -32.09 8.66
CA LEU A 19 -7.90 -30.92 9.40
C LEU A 19 -7.58 -31.24 10.87
N LYS A 20 -8.41 -32.08 11.51
CA LYS A 20 -8.22 -32.50 12.90
C LYS A 20 -7.01 -33.42 13.11
N ARG A 21 -6.61 -34.19 12.08
CA ARG A 21 -5.50 -35.14 12.14
C ARG A 21 -4.18 -34.58 11.62
N ALA A 22 -4.23 -33.47 10.88
CA ALA A 22 -3.04 -32.80 10.37
C ALA A 22 -2.11 -32.37 11.50
N HIS A 23 -0.80 -32.46 11.27
CA HIS A 23 0.18 -31.82 12.15
C HIS A 23 -0.03 -30.31 12.12
N THR A 24 0.45 -29.63 13.16
CA THR A 24 0.24 -28.19 13.34
C THR A 24 1.55 -27.44 13.32
N LEU A 25 1.48 -26.19 12.92
CA LEU A 25 2.60 -25.27 12.85
C LEU A 25 2.18 -23.97 13.52
N GLU A 26 2.70 -23.73 14.72
CA GLU A 26 2.45 -22.49 15.45
C GLU A 26 3.48 -21.46 15.02
N LEU A 27 3.01 -20.37 14.41
CA LEU A 27 3.86 -19.31 13.90
C LEU A 27 3.37 -17.93 14.35
N ASP A 28 4.30 -17.09 14.78
CA ASP A 28 4.06 -15.66 14.95
C ASP A 28 3.83 -14.97 13.59
N TRP A 29 3.42 -13.71 13.65
CA TRP A 29 3.21 -12.86 12.49
C TRP A 29 4.49 -12.64 11.69
N ASP A 30 5.63 -12.48 12.37
CA ASP A 30 6.94 -12.20 11.77
C ASP A 30 7.41 -13.29 10.80
N VAL A 31 7.10 -14.55 11.11
CA VAL A 31 7.35 -15.67 10.21
C VAL A 31 6.25 -15.76 9.16
N ARG A 32 4.98 -15.59 9.52
CA ARG A 32 3.84 -15.73 8.60
C ARG A 32 3.79 -14.72 7.47
N GLN A 33 4.37 -13.53 7.66
CA GLN A 33 4.51 -12.53 6.59
C GLN A 33 5.60 -12.86 5.57
N LYS A 34 6.46 -13.86 5.85
CA LYS A 34 7.52 -14.29 4.93
C LYS A 34 7.00 -15.40 4.01
N SER A 35 7.32 -15.30 2.72
CA SER A 35 7.00 -16.37 1.77
C SER A 35 8.00 -17.53 1.80
N ARG A 36 9.15 -17.36 2.48
CA ARG A 36 10.19 -18.39 2.62
C ARG A 36 10.70 -18.41 4.06
N PHE A 37 10.63 -19.57 4.70
CA PHE A 37 11.11 -19.75 6.07
C PHE A 37 11.24 -21.24 6.40
N ASP A 38 12.02 -21.53 7.43
CA ASP A 38 12.13 -22.85 8.03
C ASP A 38 11.27 -22.93 9.29
N ALA A 39 10.68 -24.09 9.52
CA ALA A 39 9.86 -24.33 10.71
C ALA A 39 9.88 -25.82 11.11
N THR A 40 9.36 -26.11 12.30
CA THR A 40 9.21 -27.47 12.80
C THR A 40 7.74 -27.69 13.16
N ASP A 41 7.13 -28.76 12.66
CA ASP A 41 5.73 -29.06 12.99
C ASP A 41 5.59 -29.74 14.36
N SER A 42 4.34 -29.92 14.80
CA SER A 42 4.02 -30.59 16.07
C SER A 42 4.43 -32.07 16.13
N GLY A 43 4.81 -32.68 15.01
CA GLY A 43 5.39 -34.02 14.94
C GLY A 43 6.92 -34.01 15.05
N GLY A 44 7.56 -32.85 15.20
CA GLY A 44 9.02 -32.70 15.25
C GLY A 44 9.69 -32.77 13.86
N ARG A 45 8.93 -32.68 12.77
CA ARG A 45 9.47 -32.72 11.41
C ARG A 45 9.96 -31.33 11.00
N HIS A 46 11.17 -31.26 10.46
CA HIS A 46 11.71 -30.02 9.89
C HIS A 46 11.14 -29.76 8.48
N LEU A 47 10.58 -28.58 8.30
CA LEU A 47 9.89 -28.12 7.11
C LEU A 47 10.61 -26.90 6.51
N GLY A 48 10.76 -26.89 5.18
CA GLY A 48 11.17 -25.71 4.43
C GLY A 48 10.01 -25.18 3.61
N VAL A 49 9.52 -23.98 3.91
CA VAL A 49 8.37 -23.36 3.25
C VAL A 49 8.85 -22.44 2.13
N PHE A 50 8.32 -22.61 0.93
CA PHE A 50 8.64 -21.86 -0.28
C PHE A 50 7.35 -21.49 -1.05
N LEU A 51 6.66 -20.46 -0.58
CA LEU A 51 5.44 -19.94 -1.19
C LEU A 51 5.75 -18.84 -2.23
N PRO A 52 4.81 -18.56 -3.15
CA PRO A 52 4.90 -17.41 -4.04
C PRO A 52 5.21 -16.11 -3.28
N ARG A 53 5.94 -15.19 -3.91
CA ARG A 53 6.27 -13.90 -3.28
C ARG A 53 4.99 -13.14 -2.96
N GLY A 54 4.95 -12.52 -1.79
CA GLY A 54 3.77 -11.80 -1.30
C GLY A 54 2.71 -12.68 -0.64
N THR A 55 2.84 -14.01 -0.67
CA THR A 55 1.94 -14.88 0.09
C THR A 55 2.17 -14.70 1.58
N THR A 56 1.12 -14.29 2.28
CA THR A 56 1.05 -14.26 3.74
C THR A 56 0.29 -15.49 4.22
N VAL A 57 0.80 -16.14 5.26
CA VAL A 57 0.17 -17.33 5.85
C VAL A 57 -0.77 -16.91 6.98
N ARG A 58 -2.03 -17.36 6.94
CA ARG A 58 -3.04 -17.05 7.98
C ARG A 58 -3.28 -18.23 8.90
N GLY A 59 -3.72 -17.96 10.12
CA GLY A 59 -4.23 -18.98 11.02
C GLY A 59 -5.38 -19.77 10.38
N GLY A 60 -5.30 -21.09 10.42
CA GLY A 60 -6.26 -21.99 9.79
C GLY A 60 -5.91 -22.39 8.36
N ASP A 61 -4.92 -21.76 7.73
CA ASP A 61 -4.40 -22.23 6.44
C ASP A 61 -3.79 -23.62 6.55
N VAL A 62 -3.83 -24.38 5.46
CA VAL A 62 -3.24 -25.71 5.39
C VAL A 62 -2.12 -25.70 4.36
N LEU A 63 -0.91 -25.92 4.84
CA LEU A 63 0.27 -26.13 4.02
C LEU A 63 0.31 -27.57 3.54
N VAL A 64 0.66 -27.76 2.27
CA VAL A 64 0.79 -29.07 1.65
C VAL A 64 2.26 -29.33 1.36
N ALA A 65 2.80 -30.34 2.00
CA ALA A 65 4.17 -30.79 1.79
C ALA A 65 4.31 -31.65 0.52
N GLU A 66 5.54 -31.81 0.04
CA GLU A 66 5.86 -32.61 -1.15
C GLU A 66 5.49 -34.09 -1.02
N ASP A 67 5.45 -34.64 0.19
CA ASP A 67 4.98 -36.01 0.48
C ASP A 67 3.44 -36.13 0.53
N GLY A 68 2.73 -35.03 0.29
CA GLY A 68 1.27 -34.92 0.37
C GLY A 68 0.72 -34.76 1.78
N SER A 69 1.58 -34.69 2.81
CA SER A 69 1.12 -34.46 4.18
C SER A 69 0.57 -33.03 4.34
N LEU A 70 -0.48 -32.93 5.17
CA LEU A 70 -1.14 -31.67 5.49
C LEU A 70 -0.61 -31.15 6.82
N VAL A 71 -0.27 -29.86 6.85
CA VAL A 71 0.18 -29.15 8.05
C VAL A 71 -0.69 -27.92 8.24
N ARG A 72 -1.46 -27.87 9.32
CA ARG A 72 -2.37 -26.77 9.63
C ARG A 72 -1.64 -25.67 10.39
N VAL A 73 -1.76 -24.44 9.94
CA VAL A 73 -1.14 -23.29 10.56
C VAL A 73 -2.02 -22.78 11.70
N ILE A 74 -1.38 -22.43 12.81
CA ILE A 74 -1.98 -21.78 13.96
C ILE A 74 -1.22 -20.47 14.16
N ALA A 75 -1.96 -19.36 14.25
CA ALA A 75 -1.36 -18.09 14.65
C ALA A 75 -0.93 -18.21 16.12
N ALA A 76 0.38 -18.22 16.37
CA ALA A 76 0.92 -18.30 17.71
C ALA A 76 0.59 -17.02 18.50
N PRO A 77 0.30 -17.12 19.81
CA PRO A 77 0.31 -15.95 20.68
C PRO A 77 1.66 -15.26 20.65
N GLN A 78 1.66 -13.93 20.53
CA GLN A 78 2.85 -13.10 20.55
C GLN A 78 2.58 -11.80 21.31
N PRO A 79 3.63 -11.08 21.75
CA PRO A 79 3.47 -9.78 22.36
C PRO A 79 2.80 -8.81 21.40
N VAL A 80 1.67 -8.24 21.83
CA VAL A 80 0.92 -7.20 21.12
C VAL A 80 0.43 -6.14 22.10
N LEU A 81 0.05 -4.99 21.57
CA LEU A 81 -0.75 -4.00 22.28
C LEU A 81 -2.21 -4.21 21.91
N ARG A 82 -3.07 -4.48 22.90
CA ARG A 82 -4.52 -4.52 22.75
C ARG A 82 -5.11 -3.17 23.14
N ILE A 83 -5.82 -2.54 22.20
CA ILE A 83 -6.38 -1.20 22.33
C ILE A 83 -7.90 -1.29 22.43
N THR A 84 -8.47 -0.71 23.49
CA THR A 84 -9.92 -0.65 23.71
C THR A 84 -10.37 0.77 24.03
N PRO A 85 -11.64 1.12 23.74
CA PRO A 85 -12.19 2.38 24.19
C PRO A 85 -12.20 2.44 25.72
N CYS A 86 -12.02 3.63 26.28
CA CYS A 86 -12.22 3.86 27.70
C CYS A 86 -13.71 3.73 28.03
N SER A 87 -14.06 2.91 29.02
CA SER A 87 -15.45 2.68 29.42
C SER A 87 -16.12 3.91 30.05
N SER A 88 -15.36 4.84 30.61
CA SER A 88 -15.88 6.04 31.28
C SER A 88 -16.02 7.26 30.36
N HIS A 89 -15.11 7.42 29.39
CA HIS A 89 -15.03 8.64 28.57
C HIS A 89 -14.91 8.37 27.06
N GLY A 90 -14.69 7.11 26.67
CA GLY A 90 -14.48 6.72 25.29
C GLY A 90 -15.76 6.23 24.62
N SER A 91 -15.76 6.29 23.30
CA SER A 91 -16.80 5.78 22.43
C SER A 91 -16.20 4.70 21.49
N PRO A 92 -17.01 3.78 20.96
CA PRO A 92 -16.55 2.87 19.90
C PRO A 92 -15.96 3.61 18.69
N PHE A 93 -16.41 4.84 18.44
CA PHE A 93 -15.89 5.68 17.34
C PHE A 93 -14.41 6.08 17.54
N ASP A 94 -13.90 6.10 18.77
CA ASP A 94 -12.49 6.39 19.03
C ASP A 94 -11.55 5.29 18.50
N LEU A 95 -12.01 4.04 18.44
CA LEU A 95 -11.28 2.97 17.75
C LEU A 95 -11.20 3.24 16.23
N VAL A 96 -12.27 3.75 15.62
CA VAL A 96 -12.27 4.11 14.19
C VAL A 96 -11.26 5.23 13.92
N ARG A 97 -11.23 6.25 14.78
CA ARG A 97 -10.24 7.34 14.69
C ARG A 97 -8.82 6.83 14.87
N ALA A 98 -8.59 5.92 15.82
CA ALA A 98 -7.28 5.31 16.01
C ALA A 98 -6.85 4.47 14.81
N ALA A 99 -7.73 3.63 14.27
CA ALA A 99 -7.47 2.85 13.06
C ALA A 99 -7.11 3.75 11.88
N TYR A 100 -7.80 4.89 11.71
CA TYR A 100 -7.46 5.90 10.69
C TYR A 100 -6.02 6.44 10.87
N HIS A 101 -5.65 6.85 12.09
CA HIS A 101 -4.32 7.39 12.35
C HIS A 101 -3.19 6.35 12.24
N LEU A 102 -3.45 5.10 12.63
CA LEU A 102 -2.52 3.97 12.48
C LEU A 102 -2.36 3.60 11.00
N GLY A 103 -3.46 3.57 10.25
CA GLY A 103 -3.46 3.33 8.81
C GLY A 103 -2.65 4.38 8.03
N ASN A 104 -2.80 5.67 8.37
CA ASN A 104 -2.00 6.76 7.78
C ASN A 104 -0.49 6.63 8.06
N ARG A 105 -0.10 5.81 9.04
CA ARG A 105 1.29 5.51 9.38
C ARG A 105 1.76 4.15 8.84
N HIS A 106 0.91 3.47 8.06
CA HIS A 106 1.15 2.13 7.53
C HIS A 106 1.50 1.10 8.62
N VAL A 107 0.91 1.24 9.81
CA VAL A 107 1.11 0.30 10.92
C VAL A 107 0.28 -0.97 10.66
N PRO A 108 0.88 -2.17 10.69
CA PRO A 108 0.11 -3.42 10.68
C PRO A 108 -0.87 -3.43 11.85
N ILE A 109 -2.16 -3.61 11.54
CA ILE A 109 -3.23 -3.51 12.54
C ILE A 109 -4.25 -4.62 12.34
N GLU A 110 -4.59 -5.32 13.42
CA GLU A 110 -5.74 -6.22 13.45
C GLU A 110 -6.97 -5.44 13.91
N LEU A 111 -8.03 -5.49 13.11
CA LEU A 111 -9.28 -4.81 13.37
C LEU A 111 -10.29 -5.78 13.98
N LYS A 112 -10.84 -5.44 15.15
CA LYS A 112 -12.04 -6.06 15.70
C LYS A 112 -13.05 -4.99 16.09
N PRO A 113 -14.35 -5.33 16.16
CA PRO A 113 -15.39 -4.35 16.52
C PRO A 113 -15.19 -3.71 17.90
N ASP A 114 -14.59 -4.45 18.83
CA ASP A 114 -14.42 -4.09 20.24
C ASP A 114 -12.98 -3.70 20.61
N HIS A 115 -12.00 -3.98 19.76
CA HIS A 115 -10.59 -3.69 20.02
C HIS A 115 -9.74 -3.64 18.75
N LEU A 116 -8.55 -3.07 18.88
CA LEU A 116 -7.50 -3.14 17.87
C LEU A 116 -6.30 -3.88 18.47
N LYS A 117 -5.50 -4.53 17.63
CA LYS A 117 -4.15 -4.99 18.02
C LYS A 117 -3.10 -4.41 17.08
N ILE A 118 -1.96 -4.07 17.64
CA ILE A 118 -0.73 -3.69 16.91
C ILE A 118 0.46 -4.33 17.60
N GLU A 119 1.60 -4.37 16.91
CA GLU A 119 2.87 -4.78 17.51
C GLU A 119 3.32 -3.77 18.59
N PRO A 120 4.16 -4.18 19.55
CA PRO A 120 4.63 -3.32 20.63
C PRO A 120 5.43 -2.11 20.12
N ASP A 121 4.83 -0.93 20.21
CA ASP A 121 5.46 0.35 19.93
C ASP A 121 5.05 1.38 20.99
N HIS A 122 6.03 1.91 21.72
CA HIS A 122 5.79 2.85 22.82
C HIS A 122 5.32 4.23 22.32
N VAL A 123 5.80 4.69 21.16
CA VAL A 123 5.40 5.99 20.57
C VAL A 123 3.94 5.92 20.14
N LEU A 124 3.55 4.83 19.48
CA LEU A 124 2.16 4.61 19.10
C LEU A 124 1.28 4.41 20.33
N ALA A 125 1.76 3.69 21.36
CA ALA A 125 1.03 3.53 22.62
C ALA A 125 0.72 4.88 23.28
N ASP A 126 1.69 5.79 23.34
CA ASP A 126 1.49 7.11 23.95
C ASP A 126 0.55 7.99 23.13
N MET A 127 0.65 7.94 21.79
CA MET A 127 -0.32 8.58 20.90
C MET A 127 -1.74 8.06 21.19
N LEU A 128 -1.93 6.75 21.26
CA LEU A 128 -3.24 6.13 21.49
C LEU A 128 -3.79 6.46 22.88
N ARG A 129 -2.95 6.51 23.90
CA ARG A 129 -3.32 6.96 25.26
C ARG A 129 -3.76 8.42 25.27
N SER A 130 -3.11 9.30 24.49
CA SER A 130 -3.51 10.70 24.35
C SER A 130 -4.88 10.87 23.69
N MET A 131 -5.33 9.87 22.92
CA MET A 131 -6.68 9.77 22.37
C MET A 131 -7.70 9.18 23.36
N HIS A 132 -7.34 9.04 24.64
CA HIS A 132 -8.14 8.43 25.71
C HIS A 132 -8.50 6.96 25.49
N LEU A 133 -7.68 6.22 24.72
CA LEU A 133 -7.81 4.77 24.59
C LEU A 133 -7.01 4.05 25.68
N ILE A 134 -7.51 2.88 26.08
CA ILE A 134 -6.80 1.97 26.98
C ILE A 134 -5.89 1.09 26.13
N VAL A 135 -4.60 1.06 26.46
CA VAL A 135 -3.57 0.29 25.74
C VAL A 135 -2.91 -0.68 26.71
N ASN A 136 -3.15 -1.99 26.52
CA ASN A 136 -2.61 -3.05 27.37
C ASN A 136 -1.64 -3.94 26.58
N ALA A 137 -0.49 -4.28 27.15
CA ALA A 137 0.39 -5.31 26.59
C ALA A 137 -0.18 -6.69 26.95
N VAL A 138 -0.36 -7.54 25.94
CA VAL A 138 -0.91 -8.90 26.08
C VAL A 138 -0.19 -9.86 25.13
N ASP A 139 -0.20 -11.14 25.45
CA ASP A 139 0.25 -12.22 24.54
C ASP A 139 -0.98 -12.85 23.86
N GLU A 140 -1.25 -12.45 22.63
CA GLU A 140 -2.40 -12.91 21.85
C GLU A 140 -2.00 -13.18 20.39
N SER A 141 -2.76 -14.02 19.70
CA SER A 141 -2.55 -14.23 18.25
C SER A 141 -2.79 -12.93 17.49
N PHE A 142 -1.95 -12.62 16.51
CA PHE A 142 -2.01 -11.37 15.76
C PHE A 142 -2.30 -11.60 14.28
N GLU A 143 -3.44 -11.15 13.78
CA GLU A 143 -3.89 -11.28 12.40
C GLU A 143 -4.18 -9.91 11.79
N PRO A 144 -3.14 -9.11 11.48
CA PRO A 144 -3.34 -7.80 10.92
C PRO A 144 -3.98 -7.87 9.53
N GLU A 145 -4.79 -6.87 9.21
CA GLU A 145 -5.45 -6.73 7.92
C GLU A 145 -4.41 -6.66 6.79
N SER A 146 -4.67 -7.35 5.69
CA SER A 146 -3.88 -7.17 4.47
C SER A 146 -4.12 -5.76 3.95
N GLY A 147 -3.05 -5.02 3.62
CA GLY A 147 -3.19 -3.70 3.00
C GLY A 147 -4.01 -3.79 1.70
N ALA A 148 -4.63 -2.68 1.28
CA ALA A 148 -5.56 -2.61 0.14
C ALA A 148 -5.03 -3.16 -1.21
N TYR A 149 -3.72 -3.38 -1.33
CA TYR A 149 -3.05 -3.88 -2.53
C TYR A 149 -2.46 -5.28 -2.38
N GLY A 150 -2.53 -5.89 -1.19
CA GLY A 150 -1.83 -7.14 -0.87
C GLY A 150 -2.51 -8.42 -1.37
N ASP A 151 -3.84 -8.42 -1.48
CA ASP A 151 -4.62 -9.65 -1.75
C ASP A 151 -4.97 -9.86 -3.24
N HIS A 152 -4.60 -8.92 -4.11
CA HIS A 152 -4.90 -8.95 -5.55
C HIS A 152 -3.68 -9.06 -6.47
N GLY A 153 -2.47 -9.21 -5.93
CA GLY A 153 -1.23 -9.30 -6.72
C GLY A 153 -0.90 -10.69 -7.29
N GLY A 154 -1.77 -11.69 -7.12
CA GLY A 154 -1.53 -13.09 -7.48
C GLY A 154 -1.88 -13.50 -8.92
N HIS A 155 -2.22 -12.56 -9.80
CA HIS A 155 -2.42 -12.85 -11.22
C HIS A 155 -1.28 -12.24 -12.04
N HIS A 156 -0.39 -13.12 -12.51
CA HIS A 156 0.53 -12.85 -13.60
C HIS A 156 -0.24 -12.41 -14.85
N HIS A 157 -0.43 -11.11 -15.04
CA HIS A 157 -0.61 -10.51 -16.36
C HIS A 157 0.71 -9.85 -16.75
N GLY A 158 1.68 -10.68 -17.16
CA GLY A 158 2.80 -10.22 -17.96
C GLY A 158 2.31 -9.86 -19.36
N HIS A 159 1.59 -8.73 -19.49
CA HIS A 159 1.48 -8.05 -20.76
C HIS A 159 2.66 -7.07 -20.84
N GLY A 160 3.78 -7.59 -21.35
CA GLY A 160 4.80 -6.73 -21.93
C GLY A 160 4.15 -6.01 -23.11
N HIS A 161 3.70 -4.78 -22.90
CA HIS A 161 3.52 -3.84 -23.98
C HIS A 161 4.90 -3.37 -24.40
N ASP A 162 5.49 -4.13 -25.31
CA ASP A 162 6.60 -3.70 -26.14
C ASP A 162 6.09 -2.54 -26.99
N HIS A 163 6.27 -1.31 -26.51
CA HIS A 163 6.09 -0.13 -27.33
C HIS A 163 7.29 -0.03 -28.27
N GLY A 164 7.22 -0.78 -29.37
CA GLY A 164 7.99 -0.50 -30.56
C GLY A 164 7.67 0.92 -31.02
N HIS A 165 8.54 1.87 -30.67
CA HIS A 165 8.53 3.20 -31.26
C HIS A 165 9.00 3.07 -32.71
N GLU A 166 8.03 2.82 -33.60
CA GLU A 166 8.17 3.12 -35.02
C GLU A 166 8.41 4.64 -35.14
N HIS A 167 9.66 5.01 -35.36
CA HIS A 167 10.01 6.37 -35.76
C HIS A 167 9.38 6.64 -37.13
N HIS A 168 8.29 7.39 -37.14
CA HIS A 168 7.82 8.05 -38.36
C HIS A 168 8.84 9.12 -38.75
N ASP A 169 9.68 8.76 -39.70
CA ASP A 169 10.60 9.65 -40.41
C ASP A 169 9.76 10.63 -41.26
N HIS A 170 9.52 11.83 -40.72
CA HIS A 170 8.94 12.93 -41.47
C HIS A 170 10.05 13.59 -42.31
N GLY A 171 10.27 13.01 -43.49
CA GLY A 171 11.11 13.59 -44.54
C GLY A 171 10.57 14.96 -44.97
N HIS A 172 11.12 16.03 -44.39
CA HIS A 172 10.95 17.38 -44.89
C HIS A 172 11.86 17.59 -46.09
N GLN A 173 11.25 17.58 -47.29
CA GLN A 173 11.89 18.00 -48.53
C GLN A 173 12.30 19.48 -48.45
N HIS A 174 13.61 19.72 -48.39
CA HIS A 174 14.18 21.04 -48.66
C HIS A 174 14.50 21.17 -50.16
N PRO A 175 14.12 22.28 -50.82
CA PRO A 175 14.43 22.51 -52.21
C PRO A 175 15.94 22.70 -52.42
N ALA A 176 16.42 22.16 -53.54
CA ALA A 176 17.81 22.15 -53.96
C ALA A 176 18.42 23.55 -54.03
N HIS A 177 19.50 23.77 -53.28
CA HIS A 177 20.46 24.83 -53.52
C HIS A 177 21.76 24.17 -53.98
N GLU A 178 22.15 24.41 -55.23
CA GLU A 178 23.38 23.87 -55.82
C GLU A 178 24.64 24.41 -55.12
N PRO A 179 25.62 23.56 -54.78
CA PRO A 179 26.96 24.01 -54.45
C PRO A 179 27.95 23.73 -55.59
N ALA A 180 28.74 24.76 -55.92
CA ALA A 180 29.91 24.65 -56.80
C ALA A 180 31.05 23.86 -56.11
N PRO A 181 31.94 23.17 -56.87
CA PRO A 181 32.93 22.27 -56.29
C PRO A 181 34.23 23.01 -55.94
N GLY A 182 34.69 22.89 -54.69
CA GLY A 182 35.99 23.41 -54.28
C GLY A 182 36.42 23.04 -52.87
N ALA A 183 37.34 22.06 -52.80
CA ALA A 183 38.28 21.74 -51.71
C ALA A 183 37.81 20.89 -50.50
N PRO A 184 38.67 19.95 -50.02
CA PRO A 184 38.40 19.08 -48.88
C PRO A 184 38.84 19.73 -47.57
N HIS A 185 38.12 19.48 -46.48
CA HIS A 185 38.59 19.79 -45.13
C HIS A 185 38.59 18.53 -44.26
N GLU A 186 39.80 18.24 -43.76
CA GLU A 186 40.16 17.13 -42.88
C GLU A 186 39.67 17.38 -41.44
N HIS A 187 39.34 16.30 -40.74
CA HIS A 187 38.99 16.33 -39.32
C HIS A 187 40.24 16.31 -38.44
N THR A 188 40.39 17.30 -37.57
CA THR A 188 41.17 17.14 -36.33
C THR A 188 40.51 17.86 -35.15
N GLN A 189 40.42 17.11 -34.05
CA GLN A 189 40.49 17.51 -32.64
C GLN A 189 39.30 18.26 -31.99
N ASP A 190 38.71 17.52 -31.04
CA ASP A 190 38.42 17.90 -29.65
C ASP A 190 37.56 19.15 -29.39
N CYS A 191 36.26 18.91 -29.18
CA CYS A 191 35.41 19.78 -28.38
C CYS A 191 34.46 18.90 -27.54
N GLY A 192 34.77 18.73 -26.26
CA GLY A 192 33.82 18.19 -25.30
C GLY A 192 32.62 19.12 -25.13
N HIS A 193 31.41 18.56 -25.21
CA HIS A 193 30.21 19.22 -24.75
C HIS A 193 29.37 18.26 -23.91
N ASP A 194 29.34 18.59 -22.62
CA ASP A 194 28.45 18.10 -21.58
C ASP A 194 27.00 18.49 -21.94
N HIS A 195 26.09 17.52 -21.89
CA HIS A 195 24.66 17.76 -22.01
C HIS A 195 23.93 17.05 -20.88
N GLY A 196 23.93 17.71 -19.71
CA GLY A 196 22.94 17.49 -18.69
C GLY A 196 21.56 17.90 -19.22
N HIS A 197 20.63 16.94 -19.24
CA HIS A 197 19.22 17.22 -19.49
C HIS A 197 18.45 17.06 -18.17
N ASP A 198 18.13 18.21 -17.58
CA ASP A 198 17.09 18.39 -16.58
C ASP A 198 15.74 18.43 -17.30
N HIS A 199 14.79 17.59 -16.88
CA HIS A 199 13.42 17.57 -17.40
C HIS A 199 12.45 17.93 -16.27
N GLY A 200 12.29 19.23 -16.03
CA GLY A 200 11.16 19.80 -15.31
C GLY A 200 9.90 19.81 -16.19
N HIS A 201 8.93 18.94 -15.87
CA HIS A 201 7.59 19.02 -16.46
C HIS A 201 6.68 19.90 -15.60
N GLY A 202 6.71 21.21 -15.89
CA GLY A 202 5.67 22.14 -15.46
C GLY A 202 4.52 22.14 -16.46
N HIS A 203 3.35 21.62 -16.07
CA HIS A 203 2.12 21.78 -16.85
C HIS A 203 1.28 22.91 -16.24
N THR A 204 1.35 24.08 -16.88
CA THR A 204 0.39 25.17 -16.71
C THR A 204 -0.78 24.94 -17.66
N HIS A 205 -1.97 24.67 -17.12
CA HIS A 205 -3.21 24.76 -17.88
C HIS A 205 -3.91 26.09 -17.57
N GLN A 206 -3.81 27.05 -18.50
CA GLN A 206 -4.68 28.21 -18.56
C GLN A 206 -5.86 27.90 -19.48
N HIS A 207 -7.07 28.04 -18.97
CA HIS A 207 -8.30 28.12 -19.76
C HIS A 207 -9.06 29.39 -19.35
N PRO A 208 -9.39 30.31 -20.28
CA PRO A 208 -10.27 31.44 -19.99
C PRO A 208 -11.71 31.04 -20.31
N HIS A 209 -12.57 30.99 -19.29
CA HIS A 209 -14.02 30.97 -19.50
C HIS A 209 -14.68 31.90 -18.49
N GLU A 210 -15.05 33.10 -18.95
CA GLU A 210 -16.00 33.97 -18.29
C GLU A 210 -17.42 33.40 -18.50
N HIS A 211 -18.11 33.12 -17.42
CA HIS A 211 -19.56 32.97 -17.43
C HIS A 211 -20.16 33.75 -16.26
N SER A 212 -20.79 34.88 -16.58
CA SER A 212 -21.70 35.60 -15.70
C SER A 212 -22.98 34.78 -15.52
N HIS A 213 -23.27 34.37 -14.30
CA HIS A 213 -24.61 33.94 -13.92
C HIS A 213 -25.13 34.85 -12.82
N ASP A 214 -26.05 35.73 -13.22
CA ASP A 214 -26.97 36.45 -12.36
C ASP A 214 -28.12 35.50 -12.00
N HIS A 215 -28.25 35.14 -10.72
CA HIS A 215 -29.49 34.57 -10.18
C HIS A 215 -29.66 34.98 -8.70
N GLY A 216 -30.36 36.10 -8.52
CA GLY A 216 -31.45 36.30 -7.56
C GLY A 216 -31.32 35.71 -6.16
N HIS A 217 -30.81 36.52 -5.22
CA HIS A 217 -31.06 36.32 -3.80
C HIS A 217 -32.32 37.08 -3.37
N GLU A 218 -33.36 36.35 -2.94
CA GLU A 218 -34.47 36.92 -2.17
C GLU A 218 -33.98 37.31 -0.77
N HIS A 219 -34.10 38.59 -0.43
CA HIS A 219 -33.86 39.06 0.93
C HIS A 219 -35.14 38.94 1.76
N GLY A 220 -35.10 38.08 2.79
CA GLY A 220 -36.09 38.11 3.87
C GLY A 220 -36.02 39.44 4.64
N PRO A 221 -37.13 39.95 5.20
CA PRO A 221 -37.17 41.25 5.84
C PRO A 221 -36.41 41.20 7.17
N GLY A 222 -35.17 41.71 7.19
CA GLY A 222 -34.43 41.86 8.45
C GLY A 222 -32.91 42.08 8.40
N CYS A 223 -32.24 42.04 7.25
CA CYS A 223 -30.78 42.22 7.22
C CYS A 223 -30.38 43.68 6.93
N GLN A 224 -30.05 44.42 7.99
CA GLN A 224 -29.31 45.69 7.91
C GLN A 224 -27.81 45.39 7.85
N HIS A 225 -27.17 45.62 6.70
CA HIS A 225 -25.72 45.75 6.64
C HIS A 225 -25.37 46.90 5.68
N ASP A 226 -24.91 48.00 6.28
CA ASP A 226 -24.29 49.13 5.61
C ASP A 226 -22.97 48.69 4.97
N HIS A 227 -22.73 49.17 3.74
CA HIS A 227 -21.40 49.16 3.14
C HIS A 227 -20.97 50.60 2.87
N ASP A 228 -20.05 51.08 3.69
CA ASP A 228 -19.27 52.30 3.50
C ASP A 228 -18.50 52.24 2.17
N HIS A 229 -18.65 53.27 1.34
CA HIS A 229 -17.79 53.51 0.18
C HIS A 229 -16.81 54.63 0.50
N ASP A 230 -15.56 54.24 0.75
CA ASP A 230 -14.42 55.15 0.85
C ASP A 230 -13.97 55.58 -0.56
N HIS A 231 -14.08 56.88 -0.86
CA HIS A 231 -13.57 57.50 -2.09
C HIS A 231 -12.26 58.24 -1.79
N GLY A 232 -11.13 57.57 -2.02
CA GLY A 232 -9.82 58.19 -2.02
C GLY A 232 -9.51 58.93 -3.33
N HIS A 233 -9.59 60.26 -3.32
CA HIS A 233 -8.95 61.13 -4.31
C HIS A 233 -7.44 61.27 -4.02
N ARG A 234 -6.60 61.25 -5.06
CA ARG A 234 -5.28 61.91 -5.03
C ARG A 234 -4.99 62.65 -6.34
N HIS A 235 -4.69 63.93 -6.12
CA HIS A 235 -4.05 64.99 -6.91
C HIS A 235 -3.66 64.76 -8.38
#